data_AF-A0A059LBE4-F1
#
_entry.id   AF-A0A059LBE4-F1
#
_cell.length_a   1.000
_cell.length_b   1.000
_cell.length_c   1.000
_cell.angle_alpha   90.00
_cell.angle_beta   90.00
_cell.angle_gamma   90.00
#
_symmetry.space_group_name_H-M   'P 1'
#
loop_
_entity.id
_entity.type
_entity.pdbx_description
1 polymer ?
#
loop_
_entity_poly.entity_id
_entity_poly.type
_entity_poly.pdbx_seq_one_letter_code
_entity_poly.pdbx_strand_id
1 'polypeptide(L)'
;RNRRRLVAVHCDKGGGFEVVHGLLNRAMEVLRVPLAQELAHLEAPAEGGVGGRAAAARARSAFGGGYAWRGEDHPSFLPGRRAVVRARGEVVGEFGIVHPEVLAAFDICYPVSALELDLGPFCFDQGFRSVLHQPFE
;
A
#
# COMPACT_ATOMS: atom_id res chain seq x y z
N ARG A 1 -9.85 -20.10 0.15
CA ARG A 1 -9.33 -19.14 1.15
C ARG A 1 -9.76 -17.74 0.72
N ASN A 2 -10.55 -17.04 1.52
CA ASN A 2 -11.07 -15.71 1.16
C ASN A 2 -9.99 -14.64 1.39
N ARG A 3 -9.80 -13.73 0.43
CA ARG A 3 -8.88 -12.58 0.51
C ARG A 3 -9.71 -11.30 0.55
N ARG A 4 -9.31 -10.35 1.40
CA ARG A 4 -10.00 -9.05 1.55
C ARG A 4 -9.20 -8.03 0.76
N ARG A 5 -9.65 -7.70 -0.45
CA ARG A 5 -8.95 -6.76 -1.32
C ARG A 5 -9.70 -5.43 -1.39
N LEU A 6 -8.96 -4.35 -1.21
CA LEU A 6 -9.40 -3.00 -1.55
C LEU A 6 -8.93 -2.70 -2.97
N VAL A 7 -9.85 -2.30 -3.83
CA VAL A 7 -9.56 -1.91 -5.21
C VAL A 7 -10.15 -0.54 -5.45
N ALA A 8 -9.38 0.33 -6.10
CA ALA A 8 -9.84 1.64 -6.52
C ALA A 8 -9.33 1.93 -7.93
N VAL A 9 -10.15 2.63 -8.70
CA VAL A 9 -9.79 3.12 -10.04
C VAL A 9 -10.11 4.60 -10.13
N HIS A 10 -9.26 5.34 -10.82
CA HIS A 10 -9.46 6.73 -11.14
C HIS A 10 -9.33 6.90 -12.66
N CYS A 11 -10.35 7.48 -13.27
CA CYS A 11 -10.48 7.65 -14.71
C CYS A 11 -10.73 9.13 -15.00
N ASP A 12 -9.84 9.74 -15.78
CA ASP A 12 -9.91 11.16 -16.16
C ASP A 12 -9.16 11.39 -17.47
N LYS A 13 -9.15 12.64 -17.97
CA LYS A 13 -8.37 13.06 -19.15
C LYS A 13 -6.86 12.95 -18.94
N GLY A 14 -6.39 12.96 -17.68
CA GLY A 14 -4.99 12.80 -17.31
C GLY A 14 -4.69 11.40 -16.74
N GLY A 15 -3.41 11.06 -16.59
CA GLY A 15 -2.98 9.74 -16.09
C GLY A 15 -3.39 9.45 -14.63
N GLY A 16 -3.42 10.46 -13.76
CA GLY A 16 -3.95 10.34 -12.38
C GLY A 16 -3.14 9.44 -11.44
N PHE A 17 -1.85 9.24 -11.70
CA PHE A 17 -0.98 8.38 -10.89
C PHE A 17 -0.84 8.91 -9.46
N GLU A 18 -0.75 10.23 -9.31
CA GLU A 18 -0.70 10.95 -8.05
C GLU A 18 -1.96 10.74 -7.20
N VAL A 19 -3.12 10.51 -7.84
CA VAL A 19 -4.40 10.30 -7.15
C VAL A 19 -4.40 8.94 -6.47
N VAL A 20 -4.05 7.87 -7.20
CA VAL A 20 -3.98 6.52 -6.61
C VAL A 20 -2.83 6.36 -5.62
N HIS A 21 -1.72 7.06 -5.84
CA HIS A 21 -0.62 7.12 -4.88
C HIS A 21 -1.03 7.85 -3.59
N GLY A 22 -1.71 8.99 -3.70
CA GLY A 22 -2.26 9.71 -2.54
C GLY A 22 -3.28 8.86 -1.78
N LEU A 23 -4.12 8.11 -2.51
CA LEU A 23 -5.07 7.17 -1.92
C LEU A 23 -4.38 6.03 -1.17
N LEU A 24 -3.31 5.45 -1.73
CA LEU A 24 -2.47 4.47 -1.04
C LEU A 24 -1.96 5.03 0.29
N ASN A 25 -1.35 6.22 0.27
CA ASN A 25 -0.78 6.84 1.46
C ASN A 25 -1.87 7.08 2.52
N ARG A 26 -3.03 7.57 2.09
CA ARG A 26 -4.17 7.78 2.98
C ARG A 26 -4.71 6.48 3.56
N ALA A 27 -4.80 5.42 2.76
CA ALA A 27 -5.22 4.11 3.23
C ALA A 27 -4.24 3.57 4.30
N MET A 28 -2.93 3.64 4.05
CA MET A 28 -1.92 3.21 5.02
C MET A 28 -1.93 4.04 6.30
N GLU A 29 -2.16 5.35 6.21
CA GLU A 29 -2.32 6.23 7.37
C GLU A 29 -3.53 5.83 8.23
N VAL A 30 -4.68 5.55 7.60
CA VAL A 30 -5.88 5.05 8.29
C VAL A 30 -5.63 3.70 8.95
N LEU A 31 -4.87 2.82 8.28
CA LEU A 31 -4.43 1.53 8.81
C LEU A 31 -3.31 1.65 9.86
N ARG A 32 -2.83 2.87 10.14
CA ARG A 32 -1.74 3.18 11.08
C ARG A 32 -0.40 2.51 10.71
N VAL A 33 -0.18 2.26 9.41
CA VAL A 33 1.06 1.68 8.89
C VAL A 33 1.93 2.82 8.35
N PRO A 34 3.05 3.15 9.01
CA PRO A 34 3.91 4.26 8.59
C PRO A 34 4.74 3.90 7.35
N LEU A 35 5.25 4.90 6.64
CA LEU A 35 6.20 4.67 5.55
C LEU A 35 7.54 4.18 6.13
N ALA A 36 8.13 3.16 5.52
CA ALA A 36 9.38 2.56 6.00
C ALA A 36 10.54 3.58 6.03
N GLN A 37 10.57 4.54 5.11
CA GLN A 37 11.58 5.60 5.09
C GLN A 37 11.41 6.57 6.26
N GLU A 38 10.17 6.93 6.61
CA GLU A 38 9.87 7.77 7.78
C GLU A 38 10.29 7.08 9.08
N LEU A 39 10.02 5.79 9.21
CA LEU A 39 10.49 4.99 10.34
C LEU A 39 12.03 5.01 10.45
N ALA A 40 12.73 4.82 9.34
CA ALA A 40 14.19 4.86 9.32
C ALA A 40 14.74 6.22 9.77
N HIS A 41 14.10 7.32 9.37
CA HIS A 41 14.49 8.68 9.79
C HIS A 41 14.25 8.90 11.30
N LEU A 42 13.12 8.43 11.84
CA LEU A 42 12.80 8.53 13.28
C LEU A 42 13.75 7.72 14.17
N GLU A 43 14.45 6.74 13.61
CA GLU A 43 15.41 5.90 14.32
C GLU A 43 16.84 6.46 14.29
N ALA A 44 17.12 7.34 13.32
CA ALA A 44 18.42 7.97 13.17
C ALA A 44 18.82 8.74 14.44
N PRO A 45 20.08 8.61 14.89
CA PRO A 45 20.53 9.12 16.18
C PRO A 45 20.51 10.65 16.31
N ALA A 46 20.43 11.39 15.20
CA ALA A 46 20.50 12.86 15.18
C ALA A 46 19.12 13.55 15.22
N GLU A 47 18.04 12.88 14.79
CA GLU A 47 16.72 13.53 14.59
C GLU A 47 15.57 12.84 15.34
N GLY A 48 15.78 11.61 15.83
CA GLY A 48 14.78 10.85 16.57
C GLY A 48 14.68 11.26 18.03
N GLY A 49 13.75 12.16 18.38
CA GLY A 49 13.35 12.38 19.77
C GLY A 49 12.87 11.07 20.44
N VAL A 50 12.94 10.99 21.77
CA VAL A 50 12.57 9.78 22.56
C VAL A 50 11.19 9.21 22.17
N GLY A 51 10.23 10.07 21.81
CA GLY A 51 8.91 9.67 21.33
C GLY A 51 8.91 8.99 19.96
N GLY A 52 9.77 9.42 19.02
CA GLY A 52 9.88 8.86 17.68
C GLY A 52 10.42 7.44 17.69
N ARG A 53 11.43 7.17 18.52
CA ARG A 53 11.99 5.82 18.70
C ARG A 53 10.99 4.84 19.30
N ALA A 54 10.20 5.29 20.29
CA ALA A 54 9.15 4.46 20.87
C ALA A 54 8.03 4.14 19.87
N ALA A 55 7.64 5.12 19.04
CA ALA A 55 6.67 4.91 17.96
C ALA A 55 7.19 3.93 16.90
N ALA A 56 8.47 4.04 16.51
CA ALA A 56 9.08 3.13 15.56
C ALA A 56 9.22 1.70 16.12
N ALA A 57 9.64 1.55 17.37
CA ALA A 57 9.68 0.25 18.05
C ALA A 57 8.28 -0.40 18.16
N ARG A 58 7.24 0.41 18.44
CA ARG A 58 5.84 -0.05 18.40
C ARG A 58 5.43 -0.46 17.00
N ALA A 59 5.77 0.31 15.96
CA ALA A 59 5.43 -0.05 14.59
C ALA A 59 6.10 -1.35 14.13
N ARG A 60 7.36 -1.60 14.53
CA ARG A 60 8.03 -2.87 14.26
C ARG A 60 7.37 -4.04 14.98
N SER A 61 7.06 -3.89 16.27
CA SER A 61 6.46 -4.96 17.08
C SER A 61 4.99 -5.24 16.72
N ALA A 62 4.23 -4.21 16.38
CA ALA A 62 2.81 -4.31 16.01
C ALA A 62 2.59 -4.63 14.53
N PHE A 63 3.39 -4.03 13.64
CA PHE A 63 3.18 -4.06 12.20
C PHE A 63 4.28 -4.70 11.38
N GLY A 64 5.31 -5.27 11.99
CA GLY A 64 6.46 -5.82 11.26
C GLY A 64 7.26 -4.75 10.50
N GLY A 65 7.07 -3.48 10.85
CA GLY A 65 7.70 -2.32 10.21
C GLY A 65 6.70 -1.44 9.45
N GLY A 66 7.22 -0.66 8.52
CA GLY A 66 6.43 0.22 7.65
C GLY A 66 6.14 -0.40 6.29
N TYR A 67 5.33 0.28 5.49
CA TYR A 67 5.14 -0.08 4.09
C TYR A 67 6.17 0.65 3.22
N ALA A 68 6.44 0.11 2.04
CA ALA A 68 7.26 0.74 1.00
C ALA A 68 6.72 0.35 -0.37
N TRP A 69 7.14 1.05 -1.42
CA TRP A 69 6.83 0.67 -2.80
C TRP A 69 8.08 0.65 -3.67
N ARG A 70 8.03 -0.14 -4.74
CA ARG A 70 9.11 -0.23 -5.73
C ARG A 70 8.53 -0.24 -7.13
N GLY A 71 9.12 0.52 -8.04
CA GLY A 71 8.82 0.47 -9.46
C GLY A 71 9.18 -0.89 -10.04
N GLU A 72 8.23 -1.50 -10.74
CA GLU A 72 8.37 -2.80 -11.37
C GLU A 72 7.36 -2.86 -12.52
N ASP A 73 7.69 -3.48 -13.65
CA ASP A 73 6.81 -3.48 -14.82
C ASP A 73 5.81 -4.65 -14.82
N HIS A 74 4.66 -4.44 -15.45
CA HIS A 74 3.68 -5.50 -15.73
C HIS A 74 2.92 -5.16 -17.02
N PRO A 75 2.63 -6.13 -17.91
CA PRO A 75 2.00 -5.87 -19.22
C PRO A 75 0.65 -5.16 -19.15
N SER A 76 -0.11 -5.34 -18.06
CA SER A 76 -1.39 -4.66 -17.87
C SER A 76 -1.26 -3.18 -17.50
N PHE A 77 -0.04 -2.69 -17.26
CA PHE A 77 0.24 -1.32 -16.88
C PHE A 77 1.20 -0.67 -17.87
N LEU A 78 1.19 0.67 -17.89
CA LEU A 78 2.13 1.45 -18.68
C LEU A 78 3.56 1.27 -18.11
N PRO A 79 4.57 0.96 -18.95
CA PRO A 79 5.95 0.75 -18.49
C PRO A 79 6.49 1.93 -17.68
N GLY A 80 7.17 1.62 -16.57
CA GLY A 80 7.70 2.61 -15.62
C GLY A 80 6.62 3.36 -14.81
N ARG A 81 5.33 3.04 -14.99
CA ARG A 81 4.20 3.68 -14.31
C ARG A 81 3.37 2.71 -13.47
N ARG A 82 4.03 1.67 -12.95
CA ARG A 82 3.50 0.73 -11.96
C ARG A 82 4.47 0.57 -10.81
N ALA A 83 3.92 0.40 -9.62
CA ALA A 83 4.67 0.15 -8.41
C ALA A 83 4.01 -0.96 -7.57
N VAL A 84 4.85 -1.82 -7.02
CA VAL A 84 4.45 -2.88 -6.08
C VAL A 84 4.56 -2.35 -4.66
N VAL A 85 3.50 -2.52 -3.88
CA VAL A 85 3.44 -2.17 -2.46
C VAL A 85 3.85 -3.37 -1.62
N ARG A 86 4.79 -3.13 -0.71
CA ARG A 86 5.32 -4.14 0.22
C ARG A 86 5.15 -3.69 1.66
N ALA A 87 4.74 -4.61 2.51
CA ALA A 87 4.69 -4.42 3.95
C ALA A 87 4.97 -5.77 4.62
N ARG A 88 5.55 -5.78 5.82
CA ARG A 88 5.86 -7.03 6.56
C ARG A 88 6.71 -8.04 5.78
N GLY A 89 7.53 -7.57 4.84
CA GLY A 89 8.34 -8.43 3.97
C GLY A 89 7.56 -9.10 2.82
N GLU A 90 6.25 -8.87 2.70
CA GLU A 90 5.40 -9.45 1.67
C GLU A 90 4.91 -8.38 0.68
N VAL A 91 4.49 -8.83 -0.52
CA VAL A 91 3.76 -7.99 -1.46
C VAL A 91 2.31 -7.92 -1.03
N VAL A 92 1.86 -6.71 -0.69
CA VAL A 92 0.49 -6.45 -0.21
C VAL A 92 -0.37 -5.75 -1.24
N GLY A 93 0.17 -5.37 -2.40
CA GLY A 93 -0.62 -4.78 -3.46
C GLY A 93 0.21 -4.12 -4.54
N GLU A 94 -0.46 -3.37 -5.40
CA GLU A 94 0.16 -2.63 -6.50
C GLU A 94 -0.71 -1.45 -6.91
N PHE A 95 -0.10 -0.47 -7.57
CA PHE A 95 -0.81 0.63 -8.20
C PHE A 95 -0.07 1.11 -9.43
N GLY A 96 -0.81 1.71 -10.36
CA GLY A 96 -0.21 2.22 -11.59
C GLY A 96 -1.24 2.68 -12.63
N ILE A 97 -0.72 3.15 -13.75
CA ILE A 97 -1.52 3.53 -14.92
C ILE A 97 -1.72 2.28 -15.78
N VAL A 98 -2.97 1.95 -16.11
CA VAL A 98 -3.31 0.80 -16.95
C VAL A 98 -2.83 1.02 -18.39
N HIS A 99 -2.34 -0.04 -19.04
CA HIS A 99 -1.83 0.05 -20.40
C HIS A 99 -2.94 0.42 -21.40
N PRO A 100 -2.71 1.33 -22.38
CA PRO A 100 -3.74 1.74 -23.33
C PRO A 100 -4.36 0.59 -24.14
N GLU A 101 -3.57 -0.43 -24.49
CA GLU A 101 -4.10 -1.62 -25.20
C GLU A 101 -5.08 -2.42 -24.34
N VAL A 102 -4.85 -2.48 -23.02
CA VAL A 102 -5.80 -3.10 -22.10
C VAL A 102 -7.07 -2.28 -22.05
N LEU A 103 -6.96 -0.95 -21.90
CA LEU A 103 -8.13 -0.06 -21.87
C LEU A 103 -8.95 -0.15 -23.17
N ALA A 104 -8.29 -0.21 -24.32
CA ALA A 104 -8.94 -0.39 -25.61
C ALA A 104 -9.71 -1.72 -25.70
N ALA A 105 -9.17 -2.81 -25.13
CA ALA A 105 -9.85 -4.11 -25.09
C ALA A 105 -11.13 -4.12 -24.23
N PHE A 106 -11.31 -3.11 -23.35
CA PHE A 106 -12.51 -2.90 -22.54
C PHE A 106 -13.35 -1.69 -22.99
N ASP A 107 -13.09 -1.14 -24.19
CA ASP A 107 -13.76 0.05 -24.73
C ASP A 107 -13.66 1.30 -23.82
N ILE A 108 -12.55 1.45 -23.10
CA ILE A 108 -12.29 2.59 -22.22
C ILE A 108 -11.42 3.61 -22.96
N CYS A 109 -11.99 4.79 -23.25
CA CYS A 109 -11.33 5.85 -24.03
C CYS A 109 -10.43 6.79 -23.20
N TYR A 110 -10.48 6.70 -21.88
CA TYR A 110 -9.77 7.60 -20.98
C TYR A 110 -8.69 6.83 -20.20
N PRO A 111 -7.53 7.45 -19.92
CA PRO A 111 -6.54 6.88 -19.02
C PRO A 111 -7.15 6.46 -17.68
N VAL A 112 -6.72 5.30 -17.18
CA VAL A 112 -7.14 4.78 -15.87
C VAL A 112 -5.91 4.52 -15.02
N SER A 113 -5.90 5.07 -13.81
CA SER A 113 -5.02 4.64 -12.74
C SER A 113 -5.76 3.68 -11.81
N ALA A 114 -5.09 2.60 -11.41
CA ALA A 114 -5.64 1.58 -10.52
C ALA A 114 -4.76 1.42 -9.27
N LEU A 115 -5.40 1.08 -8.15
CA LEU A 115 -4.80 0.65 -6.90
C LEU A 115 -5.48 -0.64 -6.45
N GLU A 116 -4.68 -1.62 -6.07
CA GLU A 116 -5.13 -2.85 -5.43
C GLU A 116 -4.30 -3.11 -4.17
N LEU A 117 -4.96 -3.41 -3.05
CA LEU A 117 -4.33 -3.72 -1.77
C LEU A 117 -5.02 -4.94 -1.13
N ASP A 118 -4.24 -5.93 -0.70
CA ASP A 118 -4.66 -6.96 0.23
C ASP A 118 -4.68 -6.37 1.64
N LEU A 119 -5.88 -6.25 2.22
CA LEU A 119 -6.09 -5.76 3.58
C LEU A 119 -5.84 -6.85 4.62
N GLY A 120 -5.69 -8.11 4.20
CA GLY A 120 -5.52 -9.23 5.09
C GLY A 120 -4.39 -9.03 6.12
N PRO A 121 -3.18 -8.62 5.69
CA PRO A 121 -2.07 -8.29 6.57
C PRO A 121 -2.27 -7.07 7.48
N PHE A 122 -3.41 -6.39 7.42
CA PHE A 122 -3.70 -5.17 8.18
C PHE A 122 -4.91 -5.30 9.12
N CYS A 123 -5.64 -6.41 9.06
CA CYS A 123 -6.79 -6.65 9.94
C CYS A 123 -6.33 -7.19 11.31
N PHE A 124 -6.32 -6.33 12.33
CA PHE A 124 -5.97 -6.68 13.71
C PHE A 124 -7.02 -6.25 14.72
N ASP A 125 -7.03 -6.92 15.87
CA ASP A 125 -7.73 -6.45 17.06
C ASP A 125 -6.93 -5.35 17.79
N GLN A 126 -7.50 -4.80 18.87
CA GLN A 126 -6.83 -3.77 19.69
C GLN A 126 -5.53 -4.26 20.36
N GLY A 127 -5.28 -5.58 20.37
CA GLY A 127 -4.05 -6.21 20.86
C GLY A 127 -3.07 -6.55 19.74
N PHE A 128 -3.27 -6.06 18.51
CA PHE A 128 -2.47 -6.35 17.32
C PHE A 128 -2.44 -7.84 16.91
N ARG A 129 -3.42 -8.63 17.35
CA ARG A 129 -3.56 -10.03 16.92
C ARG A 129 -4.36 -10.09 15.63
N SER A 130 -3.92 -10.94 14.71
CA SER A 130 -4.62 -11.12 13.43
C SER A 130 -6.02 -11.67 13.68
N VAL A 131 -7.04 -10.95 13.23
CA VAL A 131 -8.45 -11.38 13.37
C VAL A 131 -8.90 -12.35 12.27
N LEU A 132 -8.00 -12.70 11.34
CA LEU A 132 -8.34 -13.56 10.20
C LEU A 132 -8.21 -15.05 10.48
N HIS A 133 -7.69 -15.41 11.67
CA HIS A 133 -7.45 -16.78 12.11
C HIS A 133 -7.98 -17.05 13.53
N GLN A 134 -9.03 -16.36 13.97
CA GLN A 134 -9.72 -16.79 15.19
C GLN A 134 -10.69 -17.93 14.81
N PRO A 135 -10.49 -19.17 15.30
CA PRO A 135 -11.59 -20.12 15.32
C PRO A 135 -12.72 -19.51 16.16
N PHE A 136 -13.95 -19.59 15.66
CA PHE A 136 -15.11 -19.29 16.48
C PHE A 136 -15.14 -20.35 17.60
N GLU A 137 -14.75 -19.96 18.81
CA GLU A 137 -15.07 -20.71 20.05
C GLU A 137 -16.44 -20.26 20.57
#